data_AF-A0A0Q6JUU2-F1
#
_entry.id   AF-A0A0Q6JUU2-F1
#
_cell.length_a   1.000
_cell.length_b   1.000
_cell.length_c   1.000
_cell.angle_alpha   90.00
_cell.angle_beta   90.00
_cell.angle_gamma   90.00
#
_symmetry.space_group_name_H-M   'P 1'
#
loop_
_entity.id
_entity.type
_entity.pdbx_description
1 polymer ?
#
loop_
_entity_poly.entity_id
_entity_poly.type
_entity_poly.pdbx_seq_one_letter_code
_entity_poly.pdbx_strand_id
1 'polypeptide(L)'
;MGDRLDVSVPVLLDAAGRTDLAIEMASDDLAVVARDMSAGTACWPGAAGEAFWALLSAWDAADSTLSTDVKDLARKLQASAQEYAEAEARTEAAIRGIG
;
A
#
# COMPACT_ATOMS: atom_id res chain seq x y z
N MET A 1 -19.20 30.71 1.97
CA MET A 1 -18.56 29.78 2.94
C MET A 1 -18.19 28.56 2.14
N GLY A 2 -16.91 28.45 1.74
CA GLY A 2 -16.43 27.28 1.01
C GLY A 2 -16.20 26.16 1.99
N ASP A 3 -16.69 24.96 1.68
CA ASP A 3 -16.27 23.72 2.32
C ASP A 3 -14.74 23.64 2.22
N ARG A 4 -14.04 24.08 3.27
CA ARG A 4 -12.66 23.68 3.48
C ARG A 4 -12.76 22.19 3.78
N LEU A 5 -12.46 21.39 2.77
CA LEU A 5 -12.01 20.01 2.94
C LEU A 5 -10.78 20.09 3.85
N ASP A 6 -11.03 20.12 5.16
CA ASP A 6 -10.04 20.03 6.20
C ASP A 6 -9.61 18.56 6.24
N VAL A 7 -8.89 18.16 5.19
CA VAL A 7 -8.22 16.87 5.15
C VAL A 7 -7.12 16.97 6.18
N SER A 8 -7.48 16.68 7.43
CA SER A 8 -6.53 16.81 8.53
C SER A 8 -5.37 15.86 8.25
N VAL A 9 -4.14 16.38 8.34
CA VAL A 9 -2.90 15.60 8.23
C VAL A 9 -2.96 14.27 9.01
N PRO A 10 -3.56 14.20 10.22
CA PRO A 10 -3.80 12.93 10.92
C PRO A 10 -4.61 11.89 10.13
N VAL A 11 -5.64 12.30 9.38
CA VAL A 11 -6.47 11.40 8.57
C VAL A 11 -5.69 10.81 7.40
N LEU A 12 -4.81 11.59 6.77
CA LEU A 12 -3.94 11.10 5.70
C LEU A 12 -2.90 10.11 6.23
N LEU A 13 -2.32 10.38 7.40
CA LEU A 13 -1.38 9.48 8.06
C LEU A 13 -2.06 8.18 8.53
N ASP A 14 -3.27 8.26 9.09
CA ASP A 14 -4.07 7.08 9.47
C ASP A 14 -4.43 6.24 8.22
N ALA A 15 -4.84 6.89 7.13
CA ALA A 15 -5.12 6.20 5.87
C ALA A 15 -3.87 5.51 5.31
N ALA A 16 -2.70 6.15 5.35
CA ALA A 16 -1.44 5.54 4.93
C ALA A 16 -1.08 4.33 5.81
N GLY A 17 -1.18 4.45 7.13
CA GLY A 17 -0.90 3.34 8.06
C GLY A 17 -1.84 2.13 7.88
N ARG A 18 -3.14 2.38 7.68
CA ARG A 18 -4.10 1.30 7.37
C ARG A 18 -3.81 0.63 6.04
N THR A 19 -3.33 1.40 5.08
CA THR A 19 -2.95 0.92 3.76
C THR A 19 -1.73 0.02 3.83
N ASP A 20 -0.69 0.40 4.59
CA ASP A 20 0.49 -0.43 4.84
C ASP A 20 0.13 -1.75 5.55
N LEU A 21 -0.70 -1.69 6.60
CA LEU A 21 -1.15 -2.87 7.33
C LEU A 21 -1.93 -3.86 6.44
N ALA A 22 -2.80 -3.35 5.57
CA ALA A 22 -3.56 -4.20 4.66
C ALA A 22 -2.66 -4.93 3.65
N ILE A 23 -1.53 -4.31 3.23
CA ILE A 23 -0.53 -4.98 2.40
C ILE A 23 0.18 -6.07 3.19
N GLU A 24 0.63 -5.78 4.41
CA GLU A 24 1.33 -6.77 5.24
C GLU A 24 0.47 -8.02 5.45
N MET A 25 -0.81 -7.83 5.78
CA MET A 25 -1.77 -8.92 5.92
C MET A 25 -1.99 -9.69 4.60
N ALA A 26 -2.14 -8.97 3.48
CA ALA A 26 -2.30 -9.60 2.18
C ALA A 26 -1.05 -10.43 1.81
N SER A 27 0.15 -9.86 1.94
CA SER A 27 1.41 -10.56 1.64
C SER A 27 1.63 -11.76 2.57
N ASP A 28 1.26 -11.69 3.85
CA ASP A 28 1.32 -12.81 4.77
C ASP A 28 0.37 -13.96 4.36
N ASP A 29 -0.89 -13.64 4.02
CA ASP A 29 -1.86 -14.63 3.52
C ASP A 29 -1.36 -15.27 2.20
N LEU A 30 -0.78 -14.48 1.31
CA LEU A 30 -0.21 -14.94 0.04
C LEU A 30 1.00 -15.88 0.29
N ALA A 31 1.83 -15.61 1.29
CA ALA A 31 2.95 -16.46 1.67
C ALA A 31 2.48 -17.81 2.27
N VAL A 32 1.40 -17.82 3.04
CA VAL A 32 0.77 -19.05 3.55
C VAL A 32 0.27 -19.91 2.39
N VAL A 33 -0.46 -19.31 1.45
CA VAL A 33 -0.96 -20.01 0.26
C VAL A 33 0.20 -20.59 -0.54
N ALA A 34 1.25 -19.83 -0.82
CA ALA A 34 2.43 -20.31 -1.55
C ALA A 34 3.11 -21.50 -0.84
N ARG A 35 3.26 -21.43 0.49
CA ARG A 35 3.84 -22.50 1.30
C ARG A 35 3.00 -23.78 1.24
N ASP A 36 1.70 -23.69 1.48
CA ASP A 36 0.80 -24.84 1.49
C ASP A 36 0.68 -25.46 0.08
N MET A 37 0.66 -24.61 -0.94
CA MET A 37 0.64 -25.02 -2.35
C MET A 37 1.96 -25.73 -2.76
N SER A 38 3.13 -25.25 -2.31
CA SER A 38 4.42 -25.88 -2.59
C SER A 38 4.54 -27.28 -1.95
N ALA A 39 3.93 -27.49 -0.79
CA ALA A 39 3.91 -28.79 -0.11
C ALA A 39 3.09 -29.85 -0.87
N GLY A 40 2.05 -29.43 -1.60
CA GLY A 40 1.19 -30.34 -2.38
C GLY A 40 1.74 -30.73 -3.76
N THR A 41 2.67 -29.96 -4.33
CA THR A 41 3.05 -30.06 -5.75
C THR A 41 4.29 -30.87 -6.06
N ALA A 42 5.05 -31.25 -5.04
CA ALA A 42 6.02 -32.34 -5.15
C ALA A 42 5.40 -33.65 -5.67
N CYS A 43 4.06 -33.78 -5.66
CA CYS A 43 3.34 -34.99 -6.05
C CYS A 43 2.64 -34.92 -7.42
N TRP A 44 2.69 -33.81 -8.17
CA TRP A 44 1.92 -33.64 -9.42
C TRP A 44 2.80 -33.55 -10.67
N PRO A 45 3.16 -34.69 -11.29
CA PRO A 45 3.86 -34.69 -12.57
C PRO A 45 2.94 -34.30 -13.74
N GLY A 46 3.53 -33.74 -14.80
CA GLY A 46 2.85 -33.43 -16.06
C GLY A 46 2.15 -32.06 -16.09
N ALA A 47 1.17 -31.91 -16.98
CA ALA A 47 0.49 -30.64 -17.25
C ALA A 47 -0.15 -29.98 -16.02
N ALA A 48 -0.54 -30.76 -15.01
CA ALA A 48 -1.07 -30.25 -13.75
C ALA A 48 -0.01 -29.50 -12.93
N GLY A 49 1.24 -29.99 -12.92
CA GLY A 49 2.36 -29.30 -12.29
C GLY A 49 2.74 -28.02 -13.03
N GLU A 50 2.74 -28.04 -14.37
CA GLU A 50 3.01 -26.84 -15.19
C GLU A 50 1.96 -25.74 -15.01
N ALA A 51 0.67 -26.09 -15.01
CA ALA A 51 -0.42 -25.14 -14.77
C ALA A 51 -0.32 -24.52 -13.37
N PHE A 52 0.10 -25.31 -12.38
CA PHE A 52 0.34 -24.83 -11.04
C PHE A 52 1.54 -23.88 -10.95
N TRP A 53 2.66 -24.18 -11.60
CA TRP A 53 3.81 -23.27 -11.66
C TRP A 53 3.46 -21.95 -12.36
N ALA A 54 2.66 -21.99 -13.42
CA ALA A 54 2.16 -20.80 -14.09
C ALA A 54 1.27 -19.97 -13.15
N LEU A 55 0.42 -20.63 -12.35
CA LEU A 55 -0.40 -19.96 -11.34
C LEU A 55 0.46 -19.30 -10.26
N LEU A 56 1.46 -20.01 -9.71
CA LEU A 56 2.41 -19.43 -8.74
C LEU A 56 3.16 -18.22 -9.31
N SER A 57 3.61 -18.29 -10.57
CA SER A 57 4.31 -17.18 -11.20
C SER A 57 3.40 -15.97 -11.44
N ALA A 58 2.15 -16.18 -11.86
CA ALA A 58 1.16 -15.11 -12.00
C ALA A 58 0.82 -14.48 -10.64
N TRP A 59 0.81 -15.30 -9.59
CA TRP A 59 0.54 -14.91 -8.22
C TRP A 59 1.66 -14.05 -7.61
N ASP A 60 2.92 -14.44 -7.79
CA ASP A 60 4.10 -13.66 -7.36
C ASP A 60 4.15 -12.29 -8.08
N ALA A 61 3.83 -12.27 -9.37
CA ALA A 61 3.72 -11.02 -10.13
C ALA A 61 2.59 -10.10 -9.61
N ALA A 62 1.45 -10.68 -9.19
CA ALA A 62 0.34 -9.93 -8.62
C ALA A 62 0.69 -9.35 -7.23
N ASP A 63 1.34 -10.11 -6.35
CA ASP A 63 1.81 -9.62 -5.04
C ASP A 63 2.81 -8.48 -5.21
N SER A 64 3.79 -8.64 -6.10
CA SER A 64 4.79 -7.60 -6.40
C SER A 64 4.16 -6.31 -6.93
N THR A 65 3.17 -6.44 -7.81
CA THR A 65 2.43 -5.28 -8.37
C THR A 65 1.60 -4.59 -7.28
N LEU A 66 0.84 -5.35 -6.49
CA LEU A 66 0.03 -4.82 -5.40
C LEU A 66 0.91 -4.13 -4.35
N SER A 67 2.01 -4.75 -3.93
CA SER A 67 2.96 -4.16 -3.01
C SER A 67 3.53 -2.84 -3.54
N THR A 68 3.86 -2.79 -4.83
CA THR A 68 4.42 -1.59 -5.48
C THR A 68 3.42 -0.44 -5.55
N ASP A 69 2.22 -0.70 -6.08
CA ASP A 69 1.19 0.32 -6.29
C ASP A 69 0.70 0.90 -4.96
N VAL A 70 0.56 0.04 -3.96
CA VAL A 70 0.04 0.45 -2.66
C VAL A 70 1.11 1.16 -1.83
N LYS A 71 2.40 0.76 -1.90
CA LYS A 71 3.52 1.54 -1.34
C LYS A 71 3.69 2.90 -2.03
N ASP A 72 3.39 3.00 -3.32
CA ASP A 72 3.39 4.27 -4.03
C ASP A 72 2.24 5.19 -3.54
N LEU A 73 1.06 4.63 -3.30
CA LEU A 73 -0.06 5.35 -2.69
C LEU A 73 0.27 5.86 -1.29
N ALA A 74 0.86 5.02 -0.43
CA ALA A 74 1.28 5.42 0.91
C ALA A 74 2.29 6.59 0.87
N ARG A 75 3.28 6.53 -0.03
CA ARG A 75 4.24 7.63 -0.25
C ARG A 75 3.58 8.91 -0.74
N LYS A 76 2.61 8.81 -1.66
CA LYS A 76 1.83 9.97 -2.14
C LYS A 76 1.02 10.61 -1.01
N LEU A 77 0.36 9.80 -0.18
CA LEU A 77 -0.38 10.29 0.99
C LEU A 77 0.53 11.00 2.00
N GLN A 78 1.72 10.46 2.27
CA GLN A 78 2.71 11.10 3.15
C GLN A 78 3.23 12.42 2.55
N ALA A 79 3.55 12.45 1.26
CA ALA A 79 3.98 13.67 0.58
C ALA A 79 2.89 14.76 0.64
N SER A 80 1.64 14.41 0.34
CA SER A 80 0.53 15.35 0.46
C SER A 80 0.33 15.83 1.89
N ALA A 81 0.44 14.95 2.89
CA ALA A 81 0.34 15.34 4.30
C ALA A 81 1.40 16.38 4.70
N GLN A 82 2.63 16.22 4.19
CA GLN A 82 3.72 17.17 4.42
C GLN A 82 3.46 18.51 3.72
N GLU A 83 3.02 18.49 2.46
CA GLU A 83 2.67 19.70 1.71
C GLU A 83 1.55 20.51 2.39
N TYR A 84 0.53 19.82 2.91
CA TYR A 84 -0.54 20.47 3.69
C TYR A 84 0.00 21.11 4.97
N ALA A 85 0.86 20.42 5.72
CA ALA A 85 1.48 20.98 6.93
C ALA A 85 2.34 22.23 6.63
N GLU A 86 3.12 22.21 5.54
CA GLU A 86 3.92 23.35 5.11
C GLU A 86 3.06 24.52 4.60
N ALA A 87 1.94 24.24 3.94
CA ALA A 87 0.97 25.25 3.52
C ALA A 87 0.27 25.90 4.72
N GLU A 88 -0.12 25.10 5.73
CA GLU A 88 -0.71 25.59 6.98
C GLU A 88 0.29 26.49 7.72
N ALA A 89 1.55 26.05 7.87
CA ALA A 89 2.60 26.81 8.54
C ALA A 89 2.91 28.16 7.86
N ARG A 90 2.97 28.19 6.51
CA ARG A 90 3.13 29.43 5.75
C ARG A 90 1.94 30.37 5.94
N THR A 91 0.73 29.82 5.94
CA THR A 91 -0.49 30.59 6.16
C THR A 91 -0.53 31.17 7.58
N GLU A 92 -0.15 30.39 8.58
CA GLU A 92 -0.08 30.84 9.98
C GLU A 92 1.00 31.91 10.19
N ALA A 93 2.18 31.77 9.57
CA ALA A 93 3.24 32.78 9.60
C ALA A 93 2.81 34.11 8.95
N ALA A 94 2.11 34.04 7.80
CA ALA A 94 1.55 35.20 7.13
C ALA A 94 0.46 35.89 7.96
N ILE A 95 -0.40 35.12 8.64
CA ILE A 95 -1.44 35.65 9.54
C ILE A 95 -0.82 36.30 10.79
N ARG A 96 0.25 35.71 11.36
CA ARG A 96 0.96 36.27 12.52
C ARG A 96 1.86 37.46 12.19
N GLY A 97 2.02 37.81 10.91
CA GLY A 97 2.82 38.96 10.48
C GLY A 97 4.32 38.77 10.71
N ILE A 98 4.82 37.53 10.66
CA ILE A 98 6.25 37.24 10.71
C ILE A 98 6.71 37.13 9.25
N GLY A 99 7.09 38.26 8.66
CA GLY A 99 7.61 38.39 7.29
C GLY A 99 8.87 39.23 7.27
#